data_AF-A0A975QQB5-F1
#
_entry.id   AF-A0A975QQB5-F1
#
_cell.length_a   1.000
_cell.length_b   1.000
_cell.length_c   1.000
_cell.angle_alpha   90.00
_cell.angle_beta   90.00
_cell.angle_gamma   90.00
#
_symmetry.space_group_name_H-M   'P 1'
#
loop_
_entity.id
_entity.type
_entity.pdbx_description
1 polymer ?
#
loop_
_entity_poly.entity_id
_entity_poly.type
_entity_poly.pdbx_seq_one_letter_code
_entity_poly.pdbx_strand_id
1 'polypeptide(L)'
;MKKTIAQNMADLMKKKKVRIVWLGDPDLVGECAKISNMKKDHPLKLIYRVLNALDKSPLFSKGYIYSDHEGRNIKYRSFKLLNNETIEKRCE
;
A
#
# COMPACT_ATOMS: atom_id res chain seq x y z
N MET A 1 -7.04 20.88 -3.43
CA MET A 1 -7.27 19.57 -4.10
C MET A 1 -7.42 18.48 -3.05
N LYS A 2 -8.40 17.59 -3.18
CA LYS A 2 -8.56 16.44 -2.28
C LYS A 2 -7.58 15.34 -2.70
N LYS A 3 -6.67 14.95 -1.82
CA LYS A 3 -5.75 13.84 -2.08
C LYS A 3 -6.50 12.52 -2.15
N THR A 4 -6.09 11.66 -3.07
CA THR A 4 -6.56 10.27 -3.17
C THR A 4 -5.97 9.42 -2.04
N ILE A 5 -6.58 8.25 -1.77
CA ILE A 5 -6.06 7.28 -0.80
C ILE A 5 -4.61 6.91 -1.12
N ALA A 6 -4.30 6.70 -2.39
CA ALA A 6 -2.95 6.37 -2.84
C ALA A 6 -1.95 7.51 -2.60
N GLN A 7 -2.33 8.76 -2.86
CA GLN A 7 -1.48 9.92 -2.55
C GLN A 7 -1.24 10.06 -1.05
N ASN A 8 -2.28 9.90 -0.22
CA ASN A 8 -2.14 9.92 1.23
C ASN A 8 -1.23 8.80 1.73
N MET A 9 -1.35 7.60 1.18
CA MET A 9 -0.46 6.48 1.50
C MET A 9 0.98 6.79 1.10
N ALA A 10 1.20 7.37 -0.08
CA ALA A 10 2.54 7.70 -0.55
C ALA A 10 3.22 8.72 0.35
N ASP A 11 2.51 9.77 0.76
CA ASP A 11 3.02 10.75 1.70
C ASP A 11 3.33 10.14 3.08
N LEU A 12 2.45 9.25 3.56
CA LEU A 12 2.62 8.57 4.84
C LEU A 12 3.85 7.64 4.83
N MET A 13 4.01 6.85 3.76
CA MET A 13 5.15 5.97 3.56
C MET A 13 6.46 6.76 3.49
N LYS A 14 6.49 7.89 2.76
CA LYS A 14 7.64 8.81 2.73
C LYS A 14 7.96 9.37 4.11
N LYS A 15 6.95 9.85 4.84
CA LYS A 15 7.10 10.40 6.20
C LYS A 15 7.67 9.36 7.18
N LYS A 16 7.20 8.12 7.10
CA LYS A 16 7.64 7.01 7.96
C LYS A 16 8.88 6.27 7.44
N LYS A 17 9.43 6.69 6.29
CA LYS A 17 10.55 6.03 5.60
C LYS A 17 10.30 4.53 5.31
N VAL A 18 9.04 4.18 5.04
CA VAL A 18 8.62 2.81 4.71
C VAL A 18 8.60 2.64 3.19
N ARG A 19 9.16 1.52 2.69
CA ARG A 19 9.27 1.25 1.24
C ARG A 19 8.17 0.36 0.69
N ILE A 20 7.56 -0.47 1.53
CA ILE A 20 6.57 -1.49 1.16
C ILE A 20 5.42 -1.43 2.14
N VAL A 21 4.18 -1.56 1.65
CA VAL A 21 2.99 -1.78 2.48
C VAL A 21 2.27 -3.04 2.03
N TRP A 22 1.78 -3.84 2.97
CA TRP A 22 1.01 -5.06 2.69
C TRP A 22 -0.04 -5.31 3.78
N LEU A 23 -0.76 -6.44 3.67
CA LEU A 23 -1.82 -6.81 4.63
C LEU A 23 -1.31 -6.88 6.08
N GLY A 24 -0.04 -7.22 6.28
CA GLY A 24 0.62 -7.30 7.59
C GLY A 24 0.89 -5.97 8.27
N ASP A 25 0.59 -4.82 7.65
CA ASP A 25 0.81 -3.49 8.22
C ASP A 25 -0.52 -2.78 8.60
N PRO A 26 -1.34 -3.33 9.52
CA PRO A 26 -2.65 -2.77 9.82
C PRO A 26 -2.58 -1.34 10.37
N ASP A 27 -1.51 -0.97 11.08
CA ASP A 27 -1.32 0.37 11.62
C ASP A 27 -1.11 1.42 10.52
N LEU A 28 -0.23 1.13 9.56
CA LEU A 28 0.05 2.01 8.43
C LEU A 28 -1.21 2.21 7.57
N VAL A 29 -1.95 1.13 7.35
CA VAL A 29 -3.20 1.16 6.58
C VAL A 29 -4.30 1.89 7.35
N GLY A 30 -4.40 1.69 8.67
CA GLY A 30 -5.34 2.38 9.54
C GLY A 30 -5.09 3.89 9.59
N GLU A 31 -3.84 4.31 9.68
CA GLU A 31 -3.46 5.73 9.59
C GLU A 31 -3.83 6.33 8.23
N CYS A 32 -3.54 5.64 7.13
CA CYS A 32 -3.94 6.10 5.79
C CYS A 32 -5.47 6.28 5.67
N ALA A 33 -6.25 5.36 6.23
CA ALA A 33 -7.70 5.43 6.20
C ALA A 33 -8.25 6.60 7.04
N LYS A 34 -7.64 6.88 8.20
CA LYS A 34 -7.97 8.06 9.03
C LYS A 34 -7.71 9.36 8.26
N ILE A 35 -6.52 9.50 7.65
CA ILE A 35 -6.14 10.68 6.85
C ILE A 35 -7.07 10.84 5.64
N SER A 36 -7.51 9.72 5.04
CA SER A 36 -8.42 9.71 3.90
C SER A 36 -9.90 9.87 4.28
N ASN A 37 -10.21 10.07 5.58
CA ASN A 37 -11.55 10.21 6.13
C ASN A 37 -12.50 9.07 5.68
N MET A 38 -12.00 7.84 5.68
CA MET A 38 -12.79 6.66 5.32
C MET A 38 -13.80 6.35 6.43
N LYS A 39 -15.05 5.99 6.04
CA LYS A 39 -16.07 5.58 7.01
C LYS A 39 -15.58 4.37 7.81
N LYS A 40 -15.94 4.35 9.10
CA LYS A 40 -15.66 3.23 10.00
C LYS A 40 -16.37 1.98 9.45
N ASP A 41 -15.58 0.97 9.11
CA ASP A 41 -15.99 -0.32 8.55
C ASP A 41 -15.17 -1.40 9.27
N HIS A 42 -15.47 -2.68 9.06
CA HIS A 42 -14.66 -3.77 9.61
C HIS A 42 -13.17 -3.61 9.22
N PRO A 43 -12.20 -3.79 10.14
CA PRO A 43 -10.78 -3.51 9.88
C PRO A 43 -10.24 -4.16 8.60
N LEU A 44 -10.54 -5.45 8.39
CA LEU A 44 -10.13 -6.16 7.17
C LEU A 44 -10.68 -5.52 5.90
N LYS A 45 -11.95 -5.10 5.92
CA LYS A 45 -12.60 -4.48 4.75
C LYS A 45 -12.00 -3.10 4.44
N LEU A 46 -11.67 -2.35 5.48
CA LEU A 46 -10.95 -1.09 5.35
C LEU A 46 -9.55 -1.30 4.77
N ILE A 47 -8.82 -2.31 5.24
CA ILE A 47 -7.50 -2.64 4.70
C ILE A 47 -7.59 -3.02 3.22
N TYR A 48 -8.50 -3.92 2.85
CA TYR A 48 -8.69 -4.29 1.45
C TYR A 48 -9.07 -3.11 0.57
N ARG A 49 -9.88 -2.17 1.05
CA ARG A 49 -10.19 -0.94 0.31
C ARG A 49 -8.97 -0.09 0.05
N VAL A 50 -8.09 0.09 1.05
CA VAL A 50 -6.84 0.82 0.86
C VAL A 50 -5.94 0.10 -0.13
N LEU A 51 -5.69 -1.20 0.07
CA LEU A 51 -4.85 -2.00 -0.84
C LEU A 51 -5.38 -1.99 -2.28
N ASN A 52 -6.69 -2.08 -2.47
CA ASN A 52 -7.30 -1.99 -3.80
C ASN A 52 -7.17 -0.59 -4.42
N ALA A 53 -7.12 0.48 -3.61
CA ALA A 53 -6.85 1.82 -4.11
C ALA A 53 -5.39 2.00 -4.54
N LEU A 54 -4.45 1.33 -3.86
CA LEU A 54 -3.03 1.32 -4.26
C LEU A 54 -2.83 0.56 -5.58
N ASP A 55 -3.49 -0.60 -5.74
CA ASP A 55 -3.43 -1.43 -6.95
C ASP A 55 -3.90 -0.69 -8.22
N LYS A 56 -4.81 0.28 -8.06
CA LYS A 56 -5.33 1.11 -9.15
C LYS A 56 -4.50 2.37 -9.41
N SER A 57 -3.49 2.65 -8.60
CA SER A 57 -2.74 3.90 -8.66
C SER A 57 -1.41 3.72 -9.40
N PRO A 58 -1.03 4.65 -10.29
CA PRO A 58 0.28 4.64 -10.94
C PRO A 58 1.43 4.97 -9.97
N LEU A 59 1.14 5.34 -8.72
CA LEU A 59 2.14 5.64 -7.70
C LEU A 59 2.77 4.39 -7.08
N PHE A 60 2.18 3.22 -7.31
CA PHE A 60 2.56 1.97 -6.66
C PHE A 60 2.83 0.86 -7.66
N SER A 61 3.86 0.07 -7.36
CA SER A 61 4.13 -1.19 -8.02
C SER A 61 3.59 -2.33 -7.16
N LYS A 62 2.77 -3.19 -7.75
CA LYS A 62 2.27 -4.40 -7.10
C LYS A 62 3.36 -5.47 -7.07
N GLY A 63 3.54 -6.08 -5.91
CA GLY A 63 4.35 -7.26 -5.70
C GLY A 63 3.66 -8.25 -4.77
N TYR A 64 4.42 -9.26 -4.35
CA TYR A 64 3.95 -10.26 -3.40
C TYR A 64 4.99 -10.52 -2.32
N ILE A 65 4.51 -10.77 -1.10
CA ILE A 65 5.29 -11.28 0.01
C ILE A 65 4.77 -12.68 0.30
N TYR A 66 5.70 -13.59 0.59
CA TYR A 66 5.40 -14.97 0.95
C TYR A 66 5.69 -15.12 2.44
N SER A 67 4.73 -15.66 3.19
CA SER A 67 4.91 -16.04 4.58
C SER A 67 4.60 -17.51 4.72
N ASP A 68 5.43 -18.23 5.47
CA ASP A 68 5.07 -19.57 5.92
C ASP A 68 4.03 -19.43 7.04
N HIS A 69 2.98 -20.23 6.94
CA HIS A 69 2.00 -20.41 7.99
C HIS A 69 1.71 -21.90 8.09
N GLU A 70 2.18 -22.54 9.15
CA GLU A 70 1.99 -23.98 9.41
C GLU A 70 2.44 -24.85 8.23
N GLY A 71 3.59 -24.53 7.61
CA GLY A 71 4.13 -25.26 6.47
C GLY A 71 3.43 -24.96 5.14
N ARG A 72 2.54 -23.97 5.10
CA ARG A 72 1.91 -23.46 3.88
C ARG A 72 2.46 -22.08 3.55
N ASN A 73 3.02 -21.93 2.35
CA ASN A 73 3.42 -20.64 1.82
C ASN A 73 2.19 -19.83 1.40
N ILE A 74 1.79 -18.86 2.22
CA ILE A 74 0.71 -17.92 1.92
C ILE A 74 1.27 -16.71 1.17
N LYS A 75 0.59 -16.37 0.08
CA LYS A 75 0.93 -15.24 -0.80
C LYS A 75 0.09 -14.00 -0.44
N TYR A 76 0.76 -12.92 -0.05
CA TYR A 76 0.13 -11.64 0.28
C TYR A 76 0.48 -10.57 -0.74
N ARG A 77 -0.50 -9.73 -1.10
CA ARG A 77 -0.26 -8.55 -1.95
C ARG A 77 0.57 -7.52 -1.20
N SER A 78 1.61 -7.02 -1.84
CA SER A 78 2.43 -5.92 -1.35
C SER A 78 2.51 -4.80 -2.39
N PHE A 79 2.69 -3.57 -1.92
CA PHE A 79 2.76 -2.38 -2.77
C PHE A 79 4.01 -1.60 -2.41
N LYS A 80 4.85 -1.36 -3.41
CA LYS A 80 6.05 -0.53 -3.29
C LYS A 80 5.79 0.83 -3.92
N LEU A 81 6.34 1.88 -3.34
CA LEU A 81 6.32 3.19 -3.99
C LEU A 81 7.15 3.13 -5.28
N LEU A 82 6.55 3.59 -6.37
CA LEU A 82 7.30 3.93 -7.58
C LEU A 82 7.90 5.32 -7.34
N ASN A 83 9.23 5.41 -7.25
CA ASN A 83 9.87 6.72 -7.27
C ASN A 83 9.70 7.30 -8.68
N ASN A 84 9.40 8.60 -8.78
CA ASN A 84 9.44 9.29 -10.07
C ASN A 84 10.83 9.27 -10.73
N GLU A 85 11.88 8.86 -9.99
CA GLU A 85 13.24 8.64 -10.52
C GLU A 85 13.39 7.32 -11.31
N THR A 86 12.41 6.41 -11.27
CA THR A 86 12.50 5.10 -11.95
C THR A 86 11.82 5.09 -13.34
N ILE A 87 11.31 6.22 -13.82
CA ILE A 87 10.81 6.38 -15.21
C ILE A 87 11.93 6.91 -16.13
N GLU A 88 13.19 6.53 -15.93
CA GLU A 88 14.27 6.87 -16.88
C GLU A 88 15.28 5.73 -17.15
N LYS A 89 15.06 4.50 -16.65
CA LYS A 89 15.96 3.38 -16.96
C LYS A 89 15.24 2.06 -17.21
N ARG A 90 14.43 2.04 -18.27
CA ARG A 90 14.00 0.78 -18.89
C ARG A 90 14.09 0.87 -20.42
N CYS A 91 15.27 1.24 -20.90
CA CYS A 91 15.72 1.03 -22.28
C CYS A 91 17.23 0.80 -22.23
N GLU A 92 17.67 -0.41 -21.88
CA GLU A 92 18.94 -1.03 -22.31
C GLU A 92 18.74 -2.54 -22.37
#